data_AF-A0AAP3A5E3-F1
#
_entry.id   AF-A0AAP3A5E3-F1
#
_cell.length_a   1.000
_cell.length_b   1.000
_cell.length_c   1.000
_cell.angle_alpha   90.00
_cell.angle_beta   90.00
_cell.angle_gamma   90.00
#
_symmetry.space_group_name_H-M   'P 1'
#
loop_
_entity.id
_entity.type
_entity.pdbx_description
1 polymer ?
#
loop_
_entity_poly.entity_id
_entity_poly.type
_entity_poly.pdbx_seq_one_letter_code
_entity_poly.pdbx_strand_id
1 'polypeptide(L)' 'REIWRGLMQRSGMLSLMDAQARDTWYRSLEYDNFPEISEANIWSTFEQLHQNKDEVFERGVINVFRVLSWNYKTNSPCK' A
#
# COMPACT_ATOMS: atom_id res chain seq x y z
N ARG A 1 -11.02 -4.35 13.91
CA ARG A 1 -10.22 -3.23 13.34
C ARG A 1 -8.79 -3.18 13.88
N GLU A 2 -8.57 -3.20 15.20
CA GLU A 2 -7.21 -3.17 15.78
C GLU A 2 -6.34 -4.37 15.41
N ILE A 3 -6.93 -5.56 15.29
CA ILE A 3 -6.21 -6.77 14.85
C ILE A 3 -5.61 -6.58 13.44
N TRP A 4 -6.41 -6.10 12.48
CA TRP A 4 -5.93 -5.79 11.13
C TRP A 4 -4.81 -4.75 11.13
N ARG A 5 -4.91 -3.70 11.97
CA ARG A 5 -3.82 -2.73 12.14
C ARG A 5 -2.55 -3.39 12.67
N GLY A 6 -2.67 -4.20 13.71
CA GLY A 6 -1.54 -4.93 14.31
C GLY A 6 -0.88 -5.89 13.32
N LEU A 7 -1.66 -6.64 12.54
CA LEU A 7 -1.16 -7.55 11.51
C LEU A 7 -0.39 -6.79 10.42
N MET A 8 -0.95 -5.70 9.91
CA MET A 8 -0.35 -4.90 8.84
C MET A 8 0.90 -4.14 9.28
N GLN A 9 0.95 -3.72 10.54
CA GLN A 9 2.13 -3.08 11.12
C GLN A 9 3.25 -4.09 11.35
N ARG A 10 2.94 -5.27 11.91
CA ARG A 10 3.94 -6.32 12.20
C ARG A 10 4.48 -6.99 10.94
N SER A 11 3.67 -7.11 9.90
CA SER A 11 4.09 -7.69 8.62
C SER A 11 4.94 -6.74 7.77
N GLY A 12 4.98 -5.44 8.11
CA GLY A 12 5.66 -4.43 7.31
C GLY A 12 4.92 -4.04 6.03
N MET A 13 3.75 -4.62 5.73
CA MET A 13 3.01 -4.34 4.49
C MET A 13 2.67 -2.86 4.31
N LEU A 14 2.42 -2.13 5.42
CA LEU A 14 2.20 -0.67 5.36
C LEU A 14 3.40 0.12 4.82
N SER A 15 4.62 -0.37 5.01
CA SER A 15 5.84 0.30 4.51
C SER A 15 6.06 0.10 3.01
N LEU A 16 5.54 -1.01 2.45
CA LEU A 16 5.58 -1.29 1.01
C LEU A 16 4.53 -0.50 0.24
N MET A 17 3.43 -0.15 0.90
CA MET A 17 2.34 0.59 0.29
C MET A 17 2.73 2.02 -0.06
N ASP A 18 2.37 2.49 -1.25
CA ASP A 18 2.43 3.91 -1.58
C ASP A 18 1.32 4.72 -0.86
N ALA A 19 1.37 6.05 -0.96
CA ALA A 19 0.44 6.93 -0.28
C ALA A 19 -1.04 6.66 -0.64
N GLN A 20 -1.33 6.33 -1.90
CA GLN A 20 -2.69 6.02 -2.35
C GLN A 20 -3.16 4.67 -1.82
N ALA A 21 -2.32 3.63 -1.89
CA ALA A 21 -2.64 2.32 -1.35
C ALA A 21 -2.92 2.37 0.17
N ARG A 22 -2.09 3.12 0.92
CA ARG A 22 -2.30 3.34 2.36
C ARG A 22 -3.62 4.06 2.65
N ASP A 23 -3.94 5.12 1.92
CA ASP A 23 -5.19 5.87 2.13
C ASP A 23 -6.43 4.99 1.86
N THR A 24 -6.44 4.24 0.76
CA THR A 24 -7.51 3.28 0.46
C THR A 24 -7.65 2.24 1.56
N TRP A 25 -6.54 1.71 2.07
CA TRP A 25 -6.54 0.72 3.16
C TRP A 25 -7.14 1.30 4.46
N TYR A 26 -6.75 2.52 4.84
CA TYR A 26 -7.32 3.21 6.01
C TYR A 26 -8.82 3.47 5.85
N ARG A 27 -9.27 3.93 4.67
CA ARG A 27 -10.70 4.11 4.38
C ARG A 27 -11.47 2.81 4.49
N SER A 28 -10.97 1.72 3.91
CA SER A 28 -11.61 0.41 4.00
C SER A 28 -11.79 -0.06 5.44
N LEU A 29 -10.84 0.26 6.35
CA LEU A 29 -10.96 -0.04 7.78
C LEU A 29 -12.03 0.78 8.51
N GLU A 30 -12.35 1.99 8.05
CA GLU A 30 -13.34 2.87 8.66
C GLU A 30 -14.76 2.50 8.23
N TYR A 31 -14.95 2.18 6.94
CA TYR A 31 -16.25 1.84 6.35
C TYR A 31 -16.69 0.39 6.56
N ASP A 32 -16.00 -0.37 7.44
CA ASP A 32 -16.30 -1.78 7.75
C ASP A 32 -16.28 -2.72 6.54
N ASN A 33 -15.64 -2.32 5.45
CA ASN A 33 -15.51 -3.12 4.23
C ASN A 33 -14.36 -4.13 4.31
N PHE A 34 -13.87 -4.43 5.51
CA PHE A 34 -12.83 -5.44 5.73
C PHE A 34 -13.47 -6.80 5.99
N PRO A 35 -12.89 -7.87 5.42
CA PRO A 35 -13.33 -9.21 5.76
C PRO A 35 -13.20 -9.45 7.27
N GLU A 36 -14.13 -10.24 7.80
CA GLU A 36 -14.14 -10.67 9.19
C GLU A 36 -12.79 -11.29 9.58
N ILE A 37 -12.37 -11.09 10.83
CA ILE A 37 -11.15 -11.73 11.35
C ILE A 37 -11.39 -13.24 11.45
N SER A 38 -10.90 -13.95 10.44
CA SER A 38 -10.82 -15.41 10.41
C SER A 38 -9.51 -15.82 9.79
N GLU A 39 -9.04 -17.03 10.09
CA GLU A 39 -7.78 -17.54 9.53
C GLU A 39 -7.80 -17.52 8.00
N ALA A 40 -8.87 -18.01 7.38
CA ALA A 40 -9.04 -18.01 5.92
C ALA A 40 -8.99 -16.60 5.31
N ASN A 41 -9.65 -15.63 5.96
CA ASN A 41 -9.66 -14.25 5.47
C ASN A 41 -8.31 -13.55 5.65
N ILE A 42 -7.60 -13.83 6.75
CA ILE A 42 -6.24 -13.35 6.97
C ILE A 42 -5.32 -13.89 5.88
N TRP A 43 -5.35 -15.21 5.62
CA TRP A 43 -4.54 -15.81 4.57
C TRP A 43 -4.84 -15.22 3.20
N SER A 44 -6.11 -15.15 2.81
CA SER A 44 -6.52 -14.59 1.51
C SER A 44 -6.10 -13.13 1.35
N THR A 45 -6.25 -12.31 2.40
CA THR A 45 -5.84 -10.90 2.36
C THR A 45 -4.32 -10.76 2.22
N PHE A 46 -3.56 -11.54 2.98
CA PHE A 46 -2.09 -11.50 2.92
C PHE A 46 -1.54 -12.04 1.60
N GLU A 47 -2.19 -13.04 1.02
CA GLU A 47 -1.86 -13.54 -0.32
C GLU A 47 -2.04 -12.45 -1.38
N GLN A 48 -3.18 -11.76 -1.38
CA GLN A 48 -3.43 -10.65 -2.30
C GLN A 48 -2.44 -9.50 -2.10
N LEU A 49 -2.12 -9.16 -0.85
CA LEU A 49 -1.11 -8.14 -0.55
C LEU A 49 0.26 -8.54 -1.06
N HIS A 50 0.63 -9.82 -0.95
CA HIS A 50 1.92 -10.31 -1.44
C HIS A 50 1.99 -10.33 -2.97
N GLN A 51 0.89 -10.70 -3.65
CA GLN A 51 0.81 -10.69 -5.11
C GLN A 51 0.96 -9.27 -5.67
N ASN A 52 0.37 -8.27 -4.99
CA ASN A 52 0.38 -6.88 -5.44
C ASN A 52 1.57 -6.06 -4.92
N LYS A 53 2.45 -6.63 -4.09
CA LYS A 53 3.48 -5.88 -3.36
C LYS A 53 4.45 -5.14 -4.29
N ASP A 54 4.83 -5.78 -5.40
CA ASP A 54 5.85 -5.25 -6.31
C ASP A 54 5.29 -4.06 -7.09
N GLU A 55 4.06 -4.17 -7.59
CA GLU A 55 3.35 -3.08 -8.29
C GLU A 55 3.17 -1.85 -7.38
N VAL A 56 2.73 -2.08 -6.14
CA VAL A 56 2.47 -1.01 -5.19
C VAL A 56 3.78 -0.31 -4.80
N PHE A 57 4.87 -1.08 -4.65
CA PHE A 57 6.20 -0.54 -4.38
C PHE A 57 6.72 0.31 -5.56
N GLU A 58 6.69 -0.21 -6.79
CA GLU A 58 7.11 0.50 -8.00
C GLU A 58 6.34 1.81 -8.19
N ARG A 59 5.01 1.76 -8.01
CA ARG A 59 4.16 2.95 -8.07
C ARG A 59 4.55 3.97 -7.00
N GLY A 60 4.91 3.51 -5.80
CA GLY A 60 5.41 4.36 -4.72
C GLY A 60 6.66 5.13 -5.11
N VAL A 61 7.65 4.44 -5.67
CA VAL A 61 8.89 5.05 -6.16
C VAL A 61 8.58 6.09 -7.25
N ILE A 62 7.77 5.73 -8.25
CA ILE A 62 7.38 6.65 -9.33
C ILE A 62 6.67 7.89 -8.77
N ASN A 63 5.77 7.72 -7.81
CA ASN A 63 5.03 8.83 -7.20
C ASN A 63 5.94 9.80 -6.45
N VAL A 64 6.97 9.30 -5.75
CA VAL A 64 7.99 10.17 -5.12
C VAL A 64 8.68 11.02 -6.18
N PHE A 65 9.15 10.41 -7.28
CA PHE A 65 9.80 11.14 -8.36
C PHE A 65 8.86 12.08 -9.14
N ARG A 66 7.55 11.83 -9.16
CA ARG A 66 6.57 12.77 -9.72
C ARG A 66 6.38 14.01 -8.86
N VAL A 67 6.41 13.88 -7.53
CA VAL A 67 6.24 15.00 -6.59
C VAL A 67 7.52 15.84 -6.49
N LEU A 68 8.68 15.20 -6.65
CA LEU A 68 9.94 15.93 -6.81
C LEU A 68 9.93 16.63 -8.16
N SER A 69 9.97 17.97 -8.16
CA SER A 69 9.90 18.81 -9.36
C SER A 69 11.09 18.55 -10.28
N TRP A 70 10.88 17.66 -11.25
CA TRP A 70 11.85 17.27 -12.26
C TRP A 70 11.12 16.54 -13.39
N ASN A 71 11.70 16.41 -14.58
CA ASN A 71 11.11 15.52 -15.59
C ASN A 71 11.28 14.06 -15.12
N TYR A 72 10.30 13.51 -14.38
CA TYR A 72 10.41 12.18 -13.74
C TYR A 72 10.68 11.04 -14.74
N LYS A 73 10.32 11.23 -16.02
CA LYS A 73 10.58 10.24 -17.08
C LYS A 73 12.05 10.26 -17.53
N THR A 74 12.66 11.44 -17.63
CA THR A 74 14.02 11.60 -18.18
C THR A 74 15.06 11.89 -17.10
N ASN A 75 14.63 12.03 -15.86
CA ASN A 75 15.42 12.57 -14.76
C ASN A 75 16.22 13.82 -15.21
N SER A 76 15.57 14.80 -15.90
CA SER A 76 16.20 16.07 -16.31
C SER A 76 15.86 17.32 -15.44
N PRO A 77 16.89 18.09 -14.99
CA PRO A 77 16.76 19.24 -14.06
C PRO A 77 15.90 20.40 -14.49
N CYS A 78 15.92 20.62 -15.78
CA CYS A 78 15.39 21.77 -16.45
C CYS A 78 14.82 21.26 -17.77
N LYS A 79 13.80 21.96 -18.27
CA LYS A 79 13.43 21.83 -19.68
C LYS A 79 14.56 22.38 -20.55
#